data_AF-L8WWM5-F1
#
_entry.id   AF-L8WWM5-F1
#
_cell.length_a   1.000
_cell.length_b   1.000
_cell.length_c   1.000
_cell.angle_alpha   90.00
_cell.angle_beta   90.00
_cell.angle_gamma   90.00
#
_symmetry.space_group_name_H-M   'P 1'
#
loop_
_entity.id
_entity.type
_entity.pdbx_description
1 polymer ?
#
loop_
_entity_poly.entity_id
_entity_poly.type
_entity_poly.pdbx_seq_one_letter_code
_entity_poly.pdbx_strand_id
1 'polypeptide(L)'
;MEKQNHSNRTKYPIVIADPSSDPSGKPTYVVESFEIALYLDQKYPAPKYPIAIPPGTRALQRIAVERVMNAAMGFAMVLLPIAATRTNFMDDKGYEYFNRTRKAIFGRELSELLPEVDTHWVKAREGWEALGDQLELGGKEGPFVMGSQISFIDFVLGGLLHGIQKCEGGEMKYWKDMSTWQNGRWATFWKEISRLEADSSEVSA
;
A
#
# COMPACT_ATOMS: atom_id res chain seq x y z
N MET A 1 -12.27 23.10 30.30
CA MET A 1 -11.92 21.77 29.76
C MET A 1 -12.14 21.79 28.25
N GLU A 2 -11.14 22.24 27.51
CA GLU A 2 -11.16 22.25 26.04
C GLU A 2 -10.92 20.83 25.53
N LYS A 3 -11.83 20.35 24.69
CA LYS A 3 -11.67 19.10 23.95
C LYS A 3 -10.51 19.27 22.98
N GLN A 4 -9.39 18.61 23.24
CA GLN A 4 -8.31 18.47 22.27
C GLN A 4 -8.85 17.77 21.02
N ASN A 5 -9.01 18.55 19.95
CA ASN A 5 -9.28 18.06 18.60
C ASN A 5 -8.14 17.14 18.16
N HIS A 6 -8.34 15.83 18.28
CA HIS A 6 -7.43 14.78 17.77
C HIS A 6 -7.58 14.62 16.25
N SER A 7 -7.41 15.70 15.49
CA SER A 7 -7.52 15.68 14.02
C SER A 7 -6.45 16.55 13.35
N ASN A 8 -5.19 16.37 13.73
CA ASN A 8 -4.05 16.86 12.96
C ASN A 8 -3.20 15.69 12.45
N ARG A 9 -3.85 14.65 11.89
CA ARG A 9 -3.15 13.80 10.92
C ARG A 9 -3.07 14.63 9.63
N THR A 10 -1.88 15.12 9.30
CA THR A 10 -1.64 15.71 7.99
C THR A 10 -1.91 14.65 6.93
N LYS A 11 -3.13 14.67 6.37
CA LYS A 11 -3.51 13.82 5.25
C LYS A 11 -2.79 14.37 4.04
N TYR A 12 -1.86 13.59 3.47
CA TYR A 12 -1.39 13.80 2.10
C TYR A 12 -2.09 12.76 1.24
N PRO A 13 -3.37 12.97 0.93
CA PRO A 13 -4.10 12.00 0.18
C PRO A 13 -3.63 12.03 -1.28
N ILE A 14 -3.50 10.85 -1.87
CA ILE A 14 -3.44 10.73 -3.32
C ILE A 14 -4.68 11.43 -3.89
N VAL A 15 -4.48 12.26 -4.91
CA VAL A 15 -5.53 13.00 -5.60
C VAL A 15 -5.44 12.72 -7.09
N ILE A 16 -6.58 12.50 -7.72
CA ILE A 16 -6.72 12.57 -9.18
C ILE A 16 -7.55 13.80 -9.54
N ALA A 17 -7.27 14.36 -10.71
CA ALA A 17 -8.10 15.37 -11.35
C ALA A 17 -8.64 14.77 -12.64
N ASP A 18 -9.95 14.54 -12.71
CA ASP A 18 -10.64 14.11 -13.93
C ASP A 18 -11.14 15.36 -14.68
N PRO A 19 -10.60 15.68 -15.87
CA PRO A 19 -11.04 16.83 -16.65
C PRO A 19 -12.52 16.77 -17.00
N SER A 20 -13.15 17.93 -17.11
CA SER A 20 -14.52 18.01 -17.62
C SER A 20 -14.55 17.70 -19.12
N SER A 21 -15.61 17.03 -19.58
CA SER A 21 -15.89 16.91 -21.01
C SER A 21 -16.38 18.22 -21.64
N ASP A 22 -16.81 19.18 -20.82
CA ASP A 22 -17.11 20.54 -21.26
C ASP A 22 -15.82 21.38 -21.24
N PRO A 23 -15.40 22.02 -22.35
CA PRO A 23 -14.22 22.89 -22.40
C PRO A 23 -14.25 24.05 -21.39
N SER A 24 -15.43 24.45 -20.92
CA SER A 24 -15.62 25.48 -19.88
C SER A 24 -15.84 24.91 -18.47
N GLY A 25 -15.94 23.59 -18.36
CA GLY A 25 -16.22 22.88 -17.13
C GLY A 25 -15.01 22.79 -16.20
N LYS A 26 -15.28 22.64 -14.90
CA LYS A 26 -14.22 22.44 -13.89
C LYS A 26 -13.87 20.95 -13.75
N PRO A 27 -12.59 20.60 -13.49
CA PRO A 27 -12.22 19.23 -13.19
C PRO A 27 -12.90 18.69 -11.93
N THR A 28 -13.14 17.38 -11.89
CA THR A 28 -13.55 16.67 -10.68
C THR A 28 -12.30 16.22 -9.94
N TYR A 29 -12.14 16.66 -8.70
CA TYR A 29 -11.04 16.23 -7.84
C TYR A 29 -11.52 15.13 -6.91
N VAL A 30 -10.84 13.98 -6.95
CA VAL A 30 -11.14 12.84 -6.08
C VAL A 30 -9.90 12.52 -5.26
N VAL A 31 -10.12 12.34 -3.96
CA VAL A 31 -9.10 12.30 -2.93
C VAL A 31 -9.31 11.01 -2.12
N GLU A 32 -8.22 10.39 -1.67
CA GLU A 32 -8.18 9.07 -0.99
C GLU A 32 -8.27 7.89 -1.97
N SER A 33 -7.32 6.95 -1.86
CA SER A 33 -7.17 5.85 -2.84
C SER A 33 -8.43 4.97 -2.97
N PHE A 34 -9.15 4.72 -1.88
CA PHE A 34 -10.39 3.94 -1.93
C PHE A 34 -11.53 4.70 -2.63
N GLU A 35 -11.66 6.01 -2.41
CA GLU A 35 -12.68 6.82 -3.09
C GLU A 35 -12.32 7.01 -4.57
N ILE A 36 -11.02 7.12 -4.88
CA ILE A 36 -10.53 7.11 -6.25
C ILE A 36 -10.91 5.81 -6.96
N ALA A 37 -10.69 4.65 -6.34
CA ALA A 37 -11.07 3.37 -6.93
C ALA A 37 -12.58 3.26 -7.20
N LEU A 38 -13.42 3.69 -6.26
CA LEU A 38 -14.87 3.75 -6.46
C LEU A 38 -15.29 4.68 -7.60
N TYR A 39 -14.65 5.86 -7.66
CA TYR A 39 -14.89 6.81 -8.73
C TYR A 39 -14.55 6.21 -10.10
N LEU A 40 -13.39 5.54 -10.19
CA LEU A 40 -12.95 4.89 -11.42
C LEU A 40 -13.88 3.74 -11.82
N ASP A 41 -14.30 2.89 -10.90
CA ASP A 41 -15.27 1.81 -11.19
C ASP A 41 -16.62 2.36 -11.68
N GLN A 42 -17.07 3.50 -11.14
CA GLN A 42 -18.31 4.16 -11.59
C GLN A 42 -18.15 4.80 -12.97
N LYS A 43 -17.02 5.48 -13.19
CA LYS A 43 -16.73 6.21 -14.44
C LYS A 43 -16.46 5.25 -15.60
N TYR A 44 -15.83 4.11 -15.31
CA TYR A 44 -15.39 3.10 -16.27
C TYR A 44 -16.02 1.74 -15.91
N PRO A 45 -17.31 1.52 -16.23
CA PRO A 45 -18.02 0.34 -15.76
C PRO A 45 -17.66 -0.95 -16.54
N ALA A 46 -17.85 -2.08 -15.87
CA ALA A 46 -17.83 -3.41 -16.47
C ALA A 46 -18.94 -3.59 -17.53
N PRO A 47 -18.78 -4.53 -18.50
CA PRO A 47 -17.65 -5.44 -18.69
C PRO A 47 -16.48 -4.82 -19.47
N LYS A 48 -16.59 -3.55 -19.87
CA LYS A 48 -15.57 -2.89 -20.70
C LYS A 48 -14.26 -2.69 -19.95
N TYR A 49 -14.34 -2.42 -18.65
CA TYR A 49 -13.18 -2.22 -17.78
C TYR A 49 -13.25 -3.18 -16.58
N PRO A 50 -12.11 -3.61 -16.03
CA PRO A 50 -12.07 -4.41 -14.82
C PRO A 50 -12.60 -3.61 -13.63
N ILE A 51 -13.23 -4.30 -12.68
CA ILE A 51 -13.79 -3.70 -11.47
C ILE A 51 -12.86 -3.95 -10.29
N ALA A 52 -12.44 -2.88 -9.59
CA ALA A 52 -11.61 -3.01 -8.40
C ALA A 52 -12.46 -3.33 -7.15
N ILE A 53 -13.67 -2.79 -7.05
CA ILE A 53 -14.56 -2.93 -5.90
C ILE A 53 -15.88 -3.55 -6.36
N PRO A 54 -15.98 -4.89 -6.38
CA PRO A 54 -17.20 -5.56 -6.82
C PRO A 54 -18.45 -5.13 -6.02
N PRO A 55 -19.64 -5.07 -6.65
CA PRO A 55 -20.87 -4.71 -5.97
C PRO A 55 -21.11 -5.59 -4.73
N GLY A 56 -21.61 -4.98 -3.66
CA GLY A 56 -21.83 -5.67 -2.38
C GLY A 56 -20.57 -5.83 -1.50
N THR A 57 -19.36 -5.53 -2.01
CA THR A 57 -18.12 -5.73 -1.24
C THR A 57 -17.54 -4.44 -0.65
N ARG A 58 -18.08 -3.25 -0.97
CA ARG A 58 -17.50 -1.94 -0.56
C ARG A 58 -17.17 -1.86 0.93
N ALA A 59 -18.12 -2.20 1.80
CA ALA A 59 -17.89 -2.15 3.25
C ALA A 59 -16.83 -3.16 3.70
N LEU A 60 -16.88 -4.39 3.17
CA LEU A 60 -15.94 -5.45 3.49
C LEU A 60 -14.51 -5.09 3.05
N GLN A 61 -14.35 -4.54 1.85
CA GLN A 61 -13.04 -4.09 1.38
C GLN A 61 -12.50 -2.93 2.20
N ARG A 62 -13.35 -1.98 2.64
CA ARG A 62 -12.90 -0.91 3.55
C ARG A 62 -12.39 -1.47 4.88
N ILE A 63 -13.10 -2.43 5.47
CA ILE A 63 -12.66 -3.11 6.72
C ILE A 63 -11.36 -3.87 6.47
N ALA A 64 -11.23 -4.56 5.32
CA ALA A 64 -10.03 -5.28 4.96
C ALA A 64 -8.81 -4.34 4.83
N VAL A 65 -8.99 -3.13 4.29
CA VAL A 65 -7.92 -2.11 4.23
C VAL A 65 -7.37 -1.82 5.62
N GLU A 66 -8.24 -1.59 6.61
CA GLU A 66 -7.80 -1.33 7.98
C GLU A 66 -7.00 -2.51 8.55
N ARG A 67 -7.47 -3.74 8.34
CA ARG A 67 -6.78 -4.96 8.78
C ARG A 67 -5.40 -5.12 8.14
N VAL A 68 -5.29 -4.86 6.83
CA VAL A 68 -4.03 -4.92 6.08
C VAL A 68 -3.08 -3.81 6.53
N MET A 69 -3.56 -2.58 6.67
CA MET A 69 -2.74 -1.46 7.13
C MET A 69 -2.23 -1.65 8.57
N ASN A 70 -3.01 -2.29 9.44
CA ASN A 70 -2.56 -2.65 10.79
C ASN A 70 -1.42 -3.68 10.75
N ALA A 71 -1.48 -4.69 9.86
CA ALA A 71 -0.36 -5.62 9.68
C ALA A 71 0.87 -4.90 9.12
N ALA A 72 0.67 -4.03 8.12
CA ALA A 72 1.72 -3.27 7.47
C ALA A 72 2.47 -2.34 8.44
N MET A 73 1.78 -1.81 9.45
CA MET A 73 2.39 -0.94 10.47
C MET A 73 3.53 -1.63 11.22
N GLY A 74 3.52 -2.97 11.31
CA GLY A 74 4.64 -3.74 11.87
C GLY A 74 5.97 -3.47 11.14
N PHE A 75 5.92 -3.22 9.83
CA PHE A 75 7.10 -2.94 9.02
C PHE A 75 7.57 -1.48 9.08
N ALA A 76 6.79 -0.56 9.66
CA ALA A 76 7.16 0.87 9.69
C ALA A 76 8.50 1.11 10.41
N MET A 77 8.76 0.36 11.49
CA MET A 77 10.02 0.40 12.24
C MET A 77 11.22 -0.18 11.50
N VAL A 78 10.99 -0.84 10.35
CA VAL A 78 12.03 -1.38 9.48
C VAL A 78 12.22 -0.46 8.28
N LEU A 79 11.14 -0.21 7.55
CA LEU A 79 11.20 0.46 6.25
C LEU A 79 11.49 1.95 6.36
N LEU A 80 10.93 2.64 7.35
CA LEU A 80 11.11 4.10 7.46
C LEU A 80 12.57 4.48 7.80
N PRO A 81 13.26 3.81 8.76
CA PRO A 81 14.69 4.01 8.98
C PRO A 81 15.53 3.77 7.74
N ILE A 82 15.32 2.64 7.05
CA ILE A 82 16.07 2.28 5.85
C ILE A 82 15.87 3.34 4.75
N ALA A 83 14.62 3.69 4.47
CA ALA A 83 14.26 4.71 3.49
C ALA A 83 14.87 6.09 3.82
N ALA A 84 14.82 6.50 5.10
CA ALA A 84 15.38 7.78 5.54
C ALA A 84 16.89 7.86 5.33
N THR A 85 17.61 6.77 5.57
CA THR A 85 19.08 6.77 5.47
C THR A 85 19.61 6.42 4.09
N ARG A 86 18.72 6.13 3.14
CA ARG A 86 19.13 5.74 1.79
C ARG A 86 19.47 6.95 0.93
N THR A 87 20.69 6.95 0.41
CA THR A 87 21.17 7.97 -0.52
C THR A 87 20.28 8.05 -1.77
N ASN A 88 19.92 9.27 -2.18
CA ASN A 88 19.11 9.57 -3.36
C ASN A 88 17.71 8.91 -3.37
N PHE A 89 17.18 8.49 -2.22
CA PHE A 89 15.82 7.96 -2.15
C PHE A 89 14.75 9.06 -2.11
N MET A 90 15.07 10.19 -1.46
CA MET A 90 14.24 11.40 -1.41
C MET A 90 15.07 12.61 -1.87
N ASP A 91 14.40 13.63 -2.38
CA ASP A 91 15.00 14.95 -2.57
C ASP A 91 15.21 15.65 -1.20
N ASP A 92 15.97 16.74 -1.17
CA ASP A 92 16.32 17.42 0.08
C ASP A 92 15.08 17.89 0.87
N LYS A 93 14.04 18.36 0.16
CA LYS A 93 12.79 18.81 0.77
C LYS A 93 11.99 17.65 1.35
N GLY A 94 11.88 16.55 0.61
CA GLY A 94 11.24 15.32 1.04
C GLY A 94 11.96 14.71 2.24
N TYR A 95 13.29 14.69 2.22
CA TYR A 95 14.12 14.20 3.32
C TYR A 95 13.90 15.02 4.61
N GLU A 96 13.96 16.36 4.55
CA GLU A 96 13.71 17.22 5.71
C GLU A 96 12.32 16.95 6.28
N TYR A 97 11.31 17.02 5.42
CA TYR A 97 9.93 16.84 5.82
C TYR A 97 9.69 15.46 6.45
N PHE A 98 10.23 14.42 5.83
CA PHE A 98 10.10 13.04 6.28
C PHE A 98 10.74 12.85 7.66
N ASN A 99 12.00 13.26 7.85
CA ASN A 99 12.68 13.11 9.13
C ASN A 99 12.00 13.94 10.23
N ARG A 100 11.67 15.22 9.97
CA ARG A 100 11.00 16.07 10.96
C ARG A 100 9.67 15.49 11.41
N THR A 101 8.84 15.03 10.47
CA THR A 101 7.52 14.49 10.81
C THR A 101 7.58 13.13 11.47
N ARG A 102 8.52 12.27 11.07
CA ARG A 102 8.68 10.95 11.71
C ARG A 102 9.34 11.07 13.07
N LYS A 103 10.28 11.99 13.28
CA LYS A 103 10.82 12.32 14.62
C LYS A 103 9.72 12.73 15.59
N ALA A 104 8.76 13.53 15.14
CA ALA A 104 7.62 13.92 15.98
C ALA A 104 6.71 12.72 16.35
N ILE A 105 6.67 11.68 15.51
CA ILE A 105 5.89 10.46 15.74
C ILE A 105 6.64 9.46 16.63
N PHE A 106 7.93 9.25 16.38
CA PHE A 106 8.75 8.23 17.06
C PHE A 106 9.53 8.75 18.27
N GLY A 107 9.59 10.07 18.47
CA GLY A 107 10.32 10.72 19.57
C GLY A 107 11.85 10.73 19.42
N ARG A 108 12.39 10.17 18.35
CA ARG A 108 13.83 10.09 18.04
C ARG A 108 14.09 10.08 16.55
N GLU A 109 15.34 10.28 16.13
CA GLU A 109 15.70 10.25 14.72
C GLU A 109 15.52 8.84 14.13
N LEU A 110 15.07 8.75 12.88
CA LEU A 110 14.87 7.46 12.21
C LEU A 110 16.18 6.67 12.04
N SER A 111 17.30 7.37 11.88
CA SER A 111 18.64 6.76 11.78
C SER A 111 19.03 6.00 13.05
N GLU A 112 18.55 6.42 14.22
CA GLU A 112 18.83 5.74 15.48
C GLU A 112 18.08 4.40 15.64
N LEU A 113 17.07 4.15 14.81
CA LEU A 113 16.31 2.89 14.80
C LEU A 113 16.99 1.82 13.92
N LEU A 114 17.99 2.19 13.11
CA LEU A 114 18.70 1.25 12.23
C LEU A 114 19.26 0.02 12.94
N PRO A 115 19.81 0.08 14.16
CA PRO A 115 20.28 -1.13 14.85
C PRO A 115 19.16 -2.10 15.25
N GLU A 116 17.90 -1.64 15.27
CA GLU A 116 16.74 -2.39 15.77
C GLU A 116 15.91 -3.04 14.64
N VAL A 117 16.19 -2.71 13.37
CA VAL A 117 15.39 -3.11 12.20
C VAL A 117 15.22 -4.61 12.05
N ASP A 118 16.28 -5.40 12.28
CA ASP A 118 16.21 -6.86 12.16
C ASP A 118 15.30 -7.48 13.25
N THR A 119 15.31 -6.90 14.45
CA THR A 119 14.40 -7.33 15.53
C THR A 119 12.96 -6.97 15.21
N HIS A 120 12.72 -5.78 14.66
CA HIS A 120 11.39 -5.35 14.22
C HIS A 120 10.88 -6.17 13.02
N TRP A 121 11.76 -6.60 12.11
CA TRP A 121 11.41 -7.43 10.98
C TRP A 121 10.84 -8.78 11.42
N VAL A 122 11.51 -9.45 12.37
CA VAL A 122 11.03 -10.71 12.95
C VAL A 122 9.65 -10.55 13.60
N LYS A 123 9.42 -9.45 14.34
CA LYS A 123 8.10 -9.17 14.94
C LYS A 123 7.03 -8.86 13.90
N ALA A 124 7.38 -8.12 12.85
CA ALA A 124 6.45 -7.75 11.78
C ALA A 124 5.99 -8.97 10.98
N ARG A 125 6.88 -9.96 10.81
CA ARG A 125 6.57 -11.24 10.18
C ARG A 125 5.37 -11.93 10.83
N GLU A 126 5.31 -12.02 12.16
CA GLU A 126 4.21 -12.71 12.86
C GLU A 126 2.84 -12.11 12.50
N GLY A 127 2.72 -10.78 12.51
CA GLY A 127 1.48 -10.08 12.17
C GLY A 127 1.10 -10.21 10.69
N TRP A 128 2.09 -10.33 9.81
CA TRP A 128 1.90 -10.51 8.37
C TRP A 128 1.56 -11.95 7.99
N GLU A 129 2.19 -12.95 8.61
CA GLU A 129 1.84 -14.36 8.42
C GLU A 129 0.42 -14.61 8.94
N ALA A 130 0.05 -14.07 10.11
CA ALA A 130 -1.33 -14.15 10.60
C ALA A 130 -2.36 -13.49 9.67
N LEU A 131 -1.96 -12.46 8.90
CA LEU A 131 -2.79 -11.92 7.83
C LEU A 131 -2.88 -12.91 6.67
N GLY A 132 -1.75 -13.44 6.19
CA GLY A 132 -1.72 -14.43 5.12
C GLY A 132 -2.58 -15.66 5.40
N ASP A 133 -2.57 -16.17 6.63
CA ASP A 133 -3.39 -17.32 7.04
C ASP A 133 -4.89 -17.01 6.96
N GLN A 134 -5.28 -15.77 7.27
CA GLN A 134 -6.67 -15.32 7.12
C GLN A 134 -7.10 -15.22 5.65
N LEU A 135 -6.17 -14.89 4.75
CA LEU A 135 -6.45 -14.77 3.32
C LEU A 135 -6.69 -16.13 2.65
N GLU A 136 -6.28 -17.24 3.26
CA GLU A 136 -6.60 -18.60 2.77
C GLU A 136 -8.12 -18.87 2.72
N LEU A 137 -8.91 -18.12 3.50
CA LEU A 137 -10.38 -18.19 3.46
C LEU A 137 -10.97 -17.74 2.12
N GLY A 138 -10.20 -17.02 1.29
CA GLY A 138 -10.59 -16.63 -0.07
C GLY A 138 -10.61 -17.80 -1.07
N GLY A 139 -10.13 -18.98 -0.67
CA GLY A 139 -10.08 -20.17 -1.50
C GLY A 139 -8.74 -20.37 -2.20
N LYS A 140 -8.64 -21.46 -2.98
CA LYS A 140 -7.39 -21.89 -3.65
C LYS A 140 -7.31 -21.55 -5.13
N GLU A 141 -8.32 -20.87 -5.67
CA GLU A 141 -8.47 -20.63 -7.11
C GLU A 141 -7.58 -19.51 -7.65
N GLY A 142 -6.83 -18.83 -6.79
CA GLY A 142 -5.89 -17.80 -7.19
C GLY A 142 -5.19 -17.17 -5.99
N PRO A 143 -4.19 -16.30 -6.23
CA PRO A 143 -3.42 -15.70 -5.15
C PRO A 143 -4.14 -14.54 -4.45
N PHE A 144 -5.24 -14.05 -5.02
CA PHE A 144 -5.93 -12.85 -4.56
C PHE A 144 -6.83 -13.10 -3.36
N VAL A 145 -7.19 -12.03 -2.66
CA VAL A 145 -8.07 -12.08 -1.48
C VAL A 145 -9.44 -12.67 -1.82
N MET A 146 -9.95 -12.42 -3.04
CA MET A 146 -11.19 -13.02 -3.55
C MET A 146 -10.92 -14.24 -4.44
N GLY A 147 -9.82 -14.97 -4.20
CA GLY A 147 -9.44 -16.17 -4.94
C GLY A 147 -8.90 -15.84 -6.33
N SER A 148 -9.64 -16.18 -7.38
CA SER A 148 -9.26 -15.92 -8.78
C SER A 148 -9.53 -14.48 -9.22
N GLN A 149 -10.39 -13.76 -8.50
CA GLN A 149 -10.75 -12.39 -8.81
C GLN A 149 -9.87 -11.39 -8.06
N ILE A 150 -9.23 -10.47 -8.79
CA ILE A 150 -8.55 -9.32 -8.20
C ILE A 150 -9.55 -8.29 -7.67
N SER A 151 -9.19 -7.62 -6.59
CA SER A 151 -9.97 -6.60 -5.92
C SER A 151 -9.09 -5.46 -5.37
N PHE A 152 -9.69 -4.37 -4.91
CA PHE A 152 -8.96 -3.21 -4.40
C PHE A 152 -8.00 -3.55 -3.27
N ILE A 153 -8.36 -4.50 -2.41
CA ILE A 153 -7.47 -4.92 -1.32
C ILE A 153 -6.19 -5.60 -1.83
N ASP A 154 -6.23 -6.25 -3.00
CA ASP A 154 -5.04 -6.82 -3.63
C ASP A 154 -4.07 -5.72 -4.11
N PHE A 155 -4.60 -4.58 -4.59
CA PHE A 155 -3.76 -3.42 -4.92
C PHE A 155 -3.15 -2.76 -3.68
N VAL A 156 -3.84 -2.79 -2.54
CA VAL A 156 -3.27 -2.32 -1.27
C VAL A 156 -2.13 -3.23 -0.83
N LEU A 157 -2.33 -4.56 -0.85
CA LEU A 157 -1.27 -5.53 -0.57
C LEU A 157 -0.10 -5.37 -1.55
N GLY A 158 -0.38 -5.28 -2.84
CA GLY A 158 0.62 -5.07 -3.89
C GLY A 158 1.44 -3.80 -3.68
N GLY A 159 0.77 -2.67 -3.38
CA GLY A 159 1.44 -1.41 -3.07
C GLY A 159 2.35 -1.49 -1.85
N LEU A 160 1.97 -2.25 -0.82
CA LEU A 160 2.81 -2.48 0.36
C LEU A 160 4.05 -3.32 0.04
N LEU A 161 3.89 -4.41 -0.72
CA LEU A 161 5.00 -5.25 -1.17
C LEU A 161 5.96 -4.48 -2.09
N HIS A 162 5.42 -3.66 -3.01
CA HIS A 162 6.21 -2.75 -3.83
C HIS A 162 6.95 -1.73 -2.95
N GLY A 163 6.27 -1.18 -1.93
CA GLY A 163 6.84 -0.25 -0.96
C GLY A 163 8.03 -0.84 -0.20
N ILE A 164 7.94 -2.09 0.26
CA ILE A 164 9.05 -2.81 0.90
C ILE A 164 10.26 -2.86 -0.03
N GLN A 165 10.06 -3.36 -1.27
CA GLN A 165 11.11 -3.47 -2.27
C GLN A 165 11.76 -2.12 -2.59
N LYS A 166 10.96 -1.06 -2.74
CA LYS A 166 11.46 0.28 -3.05
C LYS A 166 12.15 0.95 -1.88
N CYS A 167 11.66 0.82 -0.65
CA CYS A 167 12.32 1.39 0.53
C CYS A 167 13.67 0.72 0.75
N GLU A 168 13.70 -0.61 0.70
CA GLU A 168 14.91 -1.39 0.89
C GLU A 168 15.95 -1.13 -0.21
N GLY A 169 15.57 -1.34 -1.47
CA GLY A 169 16.48 -1.27 -2.61
C GLY A 169 17.66 -2.24 -2.49
N GLY A 170 18.72 -2.00 -3.28
CA GLY A 170 19.97 -2.74 -3.20
C GLY A 170 19.79 -4.26 -3.30
N GLU A 171 20.37 -4.99 -2.35
CA GLU A 171 20.35 -6.45 -2.33
C GLU A 171 19.00 -7.07 -1.93
N MET A 172 18.04 -6.26 -1.47
CA MET A 172 16.67 -6.70 -1.16
C MET A 172 16.62 -7.89 -0.17
N LYS A 173 17.38 -7.83 0.93
CA LYS A 173 17.42 -8.82 2.02
C LYS A 173 16.02 -9.16 2.55
N TYR A 174 15.24 -8.15 2.94
CA TYR A 174 13.91 -8.29 3.54
C TYR A 174 12.89 -8.79 2.52
N TRP A 175 12.89 -8.25 1.31
CA TRP A 175 12.03 -8.78 0.25
C TRP A 175 12.36 -10.24 -0.07
N LYS A 176 13.65 -10.61 -0.18
CA LYS A 176 14.07 -12.00 -0.38
C LYS A 176 13.57 -12.91 0.74
N ASP A 177 13.70 -12.50 2.00
CA ASP A 177 13.16 -13.26 3.13
C ASP A 177 11.63 -13.39 3.04
N MET A 178 10.89 -12.28 2.91
CA MET A 178 9.43 -12.27 2.79
C MET A 178 8.91 -13.12 1.63
N SER A 179 9.66 -13.15 0.52
CA SER A 179 9.32 -13.95 -0.66
C SER A 179 9.30 -15.45 -0.38
N THR A 180 9.94 -15.91 0.72
CA THR A 180 9.94 -17.33 1.13
C THR A 180 8.80 -17.68 2.10
N TRP A 181 8.15 -16.69 2.71
CA TRP A 181 7.16 -16.94 3.76
C TRP A 181 5.91 -17.62 3.19
N GLN A 182 5.26 -18.42 4.04
CA GLN A 182 4.04 -19.16 3.73
C GLN A 182 4.15 -19.93 2.39
N ASN A 183 5.23 -20.70 2.24
CA ASN A 183 5.53 -21.50 1.05
C ASN A 183 5.62 -20.68 -0.25
N GLY A 184 6.15 -19.45 -0.15
CA GLY A 184 6.31 -18.57 -1.32
C GLY A 184 5.04 -17.86 -1.75
N ARG A 185 4.03 -17.76 -0.86
CA ARG A 185 2.75 -17.07 -1.13
C ARG A 185 2.98 -15.65 -1.65
N TRP A 186 3.81 -14.87 -0.96
CA TRP A 186 4.01 -13.44 -1.28
C TRP A 186 4.81 -13.23 -2.56
N ALA A 187 5.75 -14.13 -2.89
CA ALA A 187 6.41 -14.13 -4.18
C ALA A 187 5.42 -14.39 -5.32
N THR A 188 4.55 -15.39 -5.15
CA THR A 188 3.51 -15.74 -6.12
C THR A 188 2.51 -14.61 -6.32
N PHE A 189 2.03 -14.03 -5.21
CA PHE A 189 1.14 -12.87 -5.23
C PHE A 189 1.77 -11.67 -5.96
N TRP A 190 3.01 -11.33 -5.60
CA TRP A 190 3.72 -10.21 -6.22
C TRP A 190 3.94 -10.41 -7.72
N LYS A 191 4.21 -11.64 -8.15
CA LYS A 191 4.35 -11.98 -9.56
C LYS A 191 3.08 -11.64 -10.35
N GLU A 192 1.90 -11.99 -9.83
CA GLU A 192 0.64 -11.68 -10.51
C GLU A 192 0.31 -10.18 -10.50
N ILE A 193 0.57 -9.47 -9.39
CA ILE A 193 0.43 -8.01 -9.34
C ILE A 193 1.35 -7.33 -10.35
N SER A 194 2.61 -7.75 -10.42
CA SER A 194 3.60 -7.18 -11.36
C SER A 194 3.22 -7.45 -12.81
N ARG A 195 2.66 -8.64 -13.10
CA ARG A 195 2.15 -8.97 -14.42
C ARG A 195 1.02 -8.03 -14.82
N LEU A 196 0.06 -7.78 -13.92
CA LEU A 196 -1.04 -6.85 -14.17
C LEU A 196 -0.55 -5.41 -14.37
N GLU A 197 0.45 -4.96 -13.62
CA GLU A 197 1.09 -3.65 -13.81
C GLU A 197 1.71 -3.54 -15.22
N ALA A 198 2.45 -4.56 -15.65
CA ALA A 198 3.05 -4.62 -16.98
C ALA A 198 1.98 -4.62 -18.08
N ASP A 199 0.97 -5.48 -17.98
CA ASP A 199 -0.14 -5.60 -18.94
C ASP A 199 -0.94 -4.26 -19.02
N SER A 200 -1.03 -3.51 -17.92
CA SER A 200 -1.72 -2.20 -17.89
C SER A 200 -0.91 -1.06 -18.51
N SER A 201 0.41 -1.21 -18.61
CA SER A 201 1.31 -0.19 -19.16
C SER A 201 1.33 -0.20 -20.70
N GLU A 202 0.72 -1.21 -21.32
CA GLU A 202 0.53 -1.34 -22.77
C GLU A 202 -0.74 -0.64 -23.28
N VAL A 203 -1.14 0.50 -22.69
CA VAL A 203 -2.06 1.41 -23.38
C VAL A 203 -1.29 2.04 -24.54
N SER A 204 -1.23 1.26 -25.62
CA SER A 204 -0.69 1.65 -26.91
C SER A 204 -1.46 2.89 -27.37
N ALA A 205 -0.75 4.01 -27.49
CA ALA A 205 -1.24 5.19 -28.19
C ALA A 205 -1.47 4.88 -29.68
#